data_AF-A0AAI9F2F1-F1
#
_entry.id   AF-A0AAI9F2F1-F1
#
_cell.length_a   1.000
_cell.length_b   1.000
_cell.length_c   1.000
_cell.angle_alpha   90.00
_cell.angle_beta   90.00
_cell.angle_gamma   90.00
#
_symmetry.space_group_name_H-M   'P 1'
#
loop_
_entity.id
_entity.type
_entity.pdbx_description
1 polymer ?
#
loop_
_entity_poly.entity_id
_entity_poly.type
_entity_poly.pdbx_seq_one_letter_code
_entity_poly.pdbx_strand_id
1 'polypeptide(L)'
;MITEVRESMLLNTLVFETLGQPEKEREFKLKSLKKWGFDLVFGKKDGEDAFFGVEEGKKVGDKFNKDDVEYEVKEILEKLPKNKKMFAKIEMVEGRAYLYVYLREDDIDTPILYIPAGEVLLAFLKKHKFIKIIEAIRNIGSAANLVKKHGDEGKPVSFEELPPVARRFLRDAKKIEKEMGFGRVALAYFGENKSGEARYWLEWMVPTIALFDEKISEKIDKALAEFK
;
A
#
# COMPACT_ATOMS: atom_id res chain seq x y z
N MET A 1 35.51 15.50 5.21
CA MET A 1 34.34 15.98 4.41
C MET A 1 33.26 14.93 4.18
N ILE A 2 33.44 13.87 3.36
CA ILE A 2 32.36 12.86 3.17
C ILE A 2 32.04 12.12 4.48
N THR A 3 33.07 11.74 5.23
CA THR A 3 32.93 11.03 6.52
C THR A 3 32.21 11.86 7.57
N GLU A 4 32.54 13.14 7.73
CA GLU A 4 31.86 14.05 8.67
C GLU A 4 30.39 14.27 8.30
N VAL A 5 30.07 14.41 7.01
CA VAL A 5 28.68 14.53 6.55
C VAL A 5 27.92 13.23 6.82
N ARG A 6 28.53 12.07 6.55
CA ARG A 6 27.92 10.77 6.82
C ARG A 6 27.74 10.51 8.31
N GLU A 7 28.71 10.89 9.13
CA GLU A 7 28.60 10.83 10.60
C GLU A 7 27.43 11.68 11.07
N SER A 8 27.33 12.94 10.62
CA SER A 8 26.20 13.81 10.96
C SER A 8 24.86 13.23 10.50
N MET A 9 24.80 12.60 9.32
CA MET A 9 23.60 11.91 8.86
C MET A 9 23.25 10.70 9.74
N LEU A 10 24.23 9.90 10.14
CA LEU A 10 24.00 8.75 11.01
C LEU A 10 23.51 9.18 12.41
N LEU A 11 23.98 10.31 12.91
CA LEU A 11 23.60 10.82 14.23
C LEU A 11 22.26 11.56 14.22
N ASN A 12 21.95 12.31 13.16
CA ASN A 12 20.80 13.22 13.14
C ASN A 12 19.66 12.78 12.21
N THR A 13 19.79 11.65 11.50
CA THR A 13 18.62 11.05 10.81
C THR A 13 17.69 10.48 11.86
N LEU A 14 16.47 11.00 11.88
CA LEU A 14 15.48 10.61 12.86
C LEU A 14 14.71 9.40 12.36
N VAL A 15 14.83 8.29 13.09
CA VAL A 15 14.17 7.03 12.76
C VAL A 15 13.08 6.77 13.79
N PHE A 16 11.84 6.64 13.31
CA PHE A 16 10.67 6.28 14.11
C PHE A 16 10.15 4.95 13.63
N GLU A 17 10.01 4.01 14.56
CA GLU A 17 9.65 2.63 14.24
C GLU A 17 8.43 2.19 15.04
N THR A 18 7.52 1.52 14.33
CA THR A 18 6.45 0.71 14.88
C THR A 18 6.75 -0.73 14.49
N LEU A 19 7.53 -1.41 15.34
CA LEU A 19 8.10 -2.74 15.09
C LEU A 19 7.07 -3.86 15.31
N GLY A 20 6.09 -3.97 14.40
CA GLY A 20 5.33 -5.21 14.18
C GLY A 20 5.97 -6.06 13.09
N GLN A 21 5.32 -7.18 12.73
CA GLN A 21 5.53 -7.76 11.41
C GLN A 21 4.64 -6.98 10.43
N PRO A 22 5.11 -6.67 9.20
CA PRO A 22 4.21 -6.19 8.15
C PRO A 22 2.98 -7.09 8.11
N GLU A 23 1.79 -6.49 8.03
CA GLU A 23 0.53 -7.24 8.07
C GLU A 23 0.58 -8.44 7.12
N LYS A 24 0.47 -9.65 7.70
CA LYS A 24 0.50 -10.88 6.92
C LYS A 24 -0.71 -10.97 5.99
N GLU A 25 -1.86 -10.54 6.48
CA GLU A 25 -3.14 -10.48 5.78
C GLU A 25 -3.98 -9.36 6.41
N ARG A 26 -4.97 -8.87 5.65
CA ARG A 26 -5.92 -7.86 6.10
C ARG A 26 -7.34 -8.24 5.65
N GLU A 27 -8.32 -8.08 6.55
CA GLU A 27 -9.73 -8.24 6.21
C GLU A 27 -10.21 -7.04 5.38
N PHE A 28 -10.91 -7.31 4.28
CA PHE A 28 -11.49 -6.30 3.42
C PHE A 28 -12.99 -6.53 3.23
N LYS A 29 -13.73 -5.46 3.00
CA LYS A 29 -15.13 -5.52 2.58
C LYS A 29 -15.19 -5.77 1.08
N LEU A 30 -16.24 -6.43 0.59
CA LEU A 30 -16.44 -6.67 -0.85
C LEU A 30 -16.31 -5.40 -1.71
N LYS A 31 -16.81 -4.25 -1.20
CA LYS A 31 -16.67 -2.96 -1.89
C LYS A 31 -15.22 -2.54 -2.18
N SER A 32 -14.24 -3.05 -1.44
CA SER A 32 -12.82 -2.80 -1.69
C SER A 32 -12.36 -3.47 -2.99
N LEU A 33 -12.86 -4.68 -3.28
CA LEU A 33 -12.56 -5.38 -4.53
C LEU A 33 -12.98 -4.55 -5.76
N LYS A 34 -14.17 -3.95 -5.71
CA LYS A 34 -14.65 -3.00 -6.74
C LYS A 34 -13.76 -1.75 -6.86
N LYS A 35 -13.29 -1.22 -5.73
CA LYS A 35 -12.33 -0.11 -5.74
C LYS A 35 -11.01 -0.50 -6.42
N TRP A 36 -10.61 -1.76 -6.31
CA TRP A 36 -9.45 -2.31 -6.99
C TRP A 36 -9.69 -2.64 -8.48
N GLY A 37 -10.93 -2.49 -8.97
CA GLY A 37 -11.30 -2.75 -10.36
C GLY A 37 -11.77 -4.17 -10.63
N PHE A 38 -12.23 -4.88 -9.59
CA PHE A 38 -12.71 -6.26 -9.72
C PHE A 38 -14.10 -6.45 -9.11
N ASP A 39 -14.89 -7.32 -9.73
CA ASP A 39 -16.13 -7.86 -9.18
C ASP A 39 -15.89 -9.29 -8.66
N LEU A 40 -16.58 -9.65 -7.57
CA LEU A 40 -16.64 -11.05 -7.11
C LEU A 40 -17.77 -11.76 -7.85
N VAL A 41 -17.47 -12.94 -8.38
CA VAL A 41 -18.39 -13.74 -9.19
C VAL A 41 -18.54 -15.15 -8.61
N PHE A 42 -19.76 -15.69 -8.73
CA PHE A 42 -19.99 -17.14 -8.69
C PHE A 42 -20.18 -17.63 -10.14
N GLY A 43 -19.51 -18.71 -10.50
CA GLY A 43 -19.43 -19.14 -11.89
C GLY A 43 -18.85 -20.53 -12.04
N LYS A 44 -18.40 -20.85 -13.25
CA LYS A 44 -17.60 -22.05 -13.50
C LYS A 44 -16.15 -21.68 -13.73
N LYS A 45 -15.24 -22.49 -13.18
CA LYS A 45 -13.81 -22.51 -13.47
C LYS A 45 -13.47 -23.94 -13.89
N ASP A 46 -13.03 -24.14 -15.13
CA ASP A 46 -12.82 -25.46 -15.75
C ASP A 46 -14.01 -26.42 -15.58
N GLY A 47 -15.23 -25.88 -15.72
CA GLY A 47 -16.47 -26.64 -15.61
C GLY A 47 -16.99 -26.84 -14.19
N GLU A 48 -16.19 -26.59 -13.16
CA GLU A 48 -16.56 -26.73 -11.75
C GLU A 48 -17.08 -25.41 -11.15
N ASP A 49 -18.05 -25.48 -10.24
CA ASP A 49 -18.61 -24.31 -9.59
C ASP A 49 -17.61 -23.68 -8.61
N ALA A 50 -17.33 -22.38 -8.78
CA ALA A 50 -16.32 -21.67 -8.01
C ALA A 50 -16.65 -20.19 -7.80
N PHE A 51 -16.03 -19.60 -6.78
CA PHE A 51 -15.95 -18.15 -6.60
C PHE A 51 -14.64 -17.62 -7.17
N PHE A 52 -14.68 -16.52 -7.92
CA PHE A 52 -13.48 -15.88 -8.45
C PHE A 52 -13.70 -14.40 -8.72
N GLY A 53 -12.61 -13.64 -8.73
CA GLY A 53 -12.58 -12.23 -9.11
C GLY A 53 -12.44 -12.07 -10.62
N VAL A 54 -13.19 -11.13 -11.19
CA VAL A 54 -13.07 -10.73 -12.60
C VAL A 54 -12.91 -9.22 -12.70
N GLU A 55 -12.25 -8.74 -13.75
CA GLU A 55 -12.18 -7.29 -14.01
C GLU A 55 -13.59 -6.70 -14.13
N GLU A 56 -13.78 -5.49 -13.58
CA GLU A 56 -15.04 -4.75 -13.68
C GLU A 56 -15.50 -4.65 -15.15
N GLY A 57 -16.79 -4.87 -15.39
CA GLY A 57 -17.41 -4.75 -16.71
C GLY A 57 -17.78 -6.07 -17.40
N LYS A 58 -17.38 -7.22 -16.83
CA LYS A 58 -17.93 -8.53 -17.23
C LYS A 58 -19.42 -8.63 -16.90
N LYS A 59 -20.14 -9.46 -17.65
CA LYS A 59 -21.59 -9.69 -17.52
C LYS A 59 -21.88 -11.15 -17.23
N VAL A 60 -23.05 -11.41 -16.65
CA VAL A 60 -23.60 -12.76 -16.52
C VAL A 60 -23.74 -13.40 -17.90
N GLY A 61 -23.24 -14.63 -18.03
CA GLY A 61 -23.15 -15.37 -19.29
C GLY A 61 -21.83 -15.20 -20.04
N ASP A 62 -20.96 -14.26 -19.63
CA ASP A 62 -19.65 -14.11 -20.25
C ASP A 62 -18.80 -15.37 -20.05
N LYS A 63 -18.17 -15.82 -21.14
CA LYS A 63 -17.17 -16.89 -21.15
C LYS A 63 -15.83 -16.34 -21.62
N PHE A 64 -14.75 -16.71 -20.94
CA PHE A 64 -13.41 -16.26 -21.30
C PHE A 64 -12.36 -17.25 -20.81
N ASN A 65 -11.19 -17.21 -21.44
CA ASN A 65 -10.02 -17.98 -21.03
C ASN A 65 -8.98 -17.04 -20.41
N LYS A 66 -8.38 -17.49 -19.32
CA LYS A 66 -7.25 -16.81 -18.68
C LYS A 66 -6.28 -17.85 -18.14
N ASP A 67 -5.01 -17.75 -18.49
CA ASP A 67 -3.95 -18.67 -18.03
C ASP A 67 -4.33 -20.16 -18.26
N ASP A 68 -4.86 -20.47 -19.45
CA ASP A 68 -5.34 -21.80 -19.88
C ASP A 68 -6.50 -22.39 -19.05
N VAL A 69 -7.17 -21.57 -18.24
CA VAL A 69 -8.37 -21.92 -17.49
C VAL A 69 -9.62 -21.30 -18.14
N GLU A 70 -10.67 -22.09 -18.32
CA GLU A 70 -11.96 -21.63 -18.85
C GLU A 70 -12.85 -21.10 -17.71
N TYR A 71 -13.39 -19.90 -17.90
CA TYR A 71 -14.28 -19.24 -16.95
C TYR A 71 -15.65 -18.96 -17.56
N GLU A 72 -16.71 -19.16 -16.78
CA GLU A 72 -18.09 -18.76 -17.10
C GLU A 72 -18.67 -17.97 -15.93
N VAL A 73 -19.14 -16.75 -16.18
CA VAL A 73 -19.79 -15.90 -15.16
C VAL A 73 -21.26 -16.30 -15.04
N LYS A 74 -21.67 -16.87 -13.89
CA LYS A 74 -23.09 -17.20 -13.63
C LYS A 74 -23.80 -16.12 -12.83
N GLU A 75 -23.11 -15.50 -11.88
CA GLU A 75 -23.67 -14.47 -11.00
C GLU A 75 -22.58 -13.48 -10.57
N ILE A 76 -22.87 -12.19 -10.61
CA ILE A 76 -22.02 -11.14 -10.03
C ILE A 76 -22.54 -10.83 -8.63
N LEU A 77 -21.71 -11.05 -7.61
CA LEU A 77 -22.13 -10.94 -6.22
C LEU A 77 -22.12 -9.48 -5.75
N GLU A 78 -23.25 -9.03 -5.20
CA GLU A 78 -23.36 -7.72 -4.55
C GLU A 78 -22.97 -7.74 -3.06
N LYS A 79 -22.96 -8.93 -2.46
CA LYS A 79 -22.61 -9.18 -1.06
C LYS A 79 -21.70 -10.40 -0.97
N LEU A 80 -20.88 -10.47 0.08
CA LEU A 80 -20.11 -11.69 0.35
C LEU A 80 -21.05 -12.88 0.56
N PRO A 81 -20.67 -14.10 0.14
CA PRO A 81 -21.42 -15.30 0.48
C PRO A 81 -21.60 -15.43 2.00
N LYS A 82 -22.69 -16.09 2.42
CA LYS A 82 -23.02 -16.25 3.84
C LYS A 82 -21.85 -16.86 4.61
N ASN A 83 -21.59 -16.35 5.81
CA ASN A 83 -20.51 -16.77 6.72
C ASN A 83 -19.07 -16.60 6.17
N LYS A 84 -18.88 -16.05 4.97
CA LYS A 84 -17.55 -15.81 4.41
C LYS A 84 -17.05 -14.40 4.72
N LYS A 85 -15.77 -14.29 5.01
CA LYS A 85 -15.03 -13.02 5.09
C LYS A 85 -14.00 -12.95 3.97
N MET A 86 -13.73 -11.76 3.45
CA MET A 86 -12.71 -11.57 2.42
C MET A 86 -11.42 -11.05 3.04
N PHE A 87 -10.33 -11.72 2.73
CA PHE A 87 -8.99 -11.34 3.16
C PHE A 87 -8.09 -11.17 1.94
N ALA A 88 -7.04 -10.39 2.12
CA ALA A 88 -5.98 -10.29 1.14
C ALA A 88 -4.62 -10.23 1.82
N LYS A 89 -3.61 -10.75 1.13
CA LYS A 89 -2.20 -10.71 1.53
C LYS A 89 -1.30 -10.44 0.33
N ILE A 90 -0.07 -10.05 0.61
CA ILE A 90 0.98 -10.00 -0.40
C ILE A 90 1.82 -11.27 -0.32
N GLU A 91 1.91 -11.99 -1.43
CA GLU A 91 2.81 -13.12 -1.59
C GLU A 91 4.00 -12.72 -2.47
N MET A 92 5.20 -13.13 -2.08
CA MET A 92 6.41 -12.88 -2.84
C MET A 92 6.77 -14.12 -3.65
N VAL A 93 6.84 -14.00 -4.97
CA VAL A 93 7.27 -15.07 -5.88
C VAL A 93 8.39 -14.54 -6.75
N GLU A 94 9.58 -15.15 -6.64
CA GLU A 94 10.78 -14.78 -7.41
C GLU A 94 11.09 -13.27 -7.35
N GLY A 95 10.91 -12.65 -6.18
CA GLY A 95 11.14 -11.21 -5.96
C GLY A 95 10.01 -10.29 -6.44
N ARG A 96 8.90 -10.83 -6.94
CA ARG A 96 7.71 -10.06 -7.36
C ARG A 96 6.59 -10.19 -6.34
N ALA A 97 5.89 -9.08 -6.10
CA ALA A 97 4.75 -9.02 -5.18
C ALA A 97 3.44 -9.33 -5.91
N TYR A 98 2.70 -10.31 -5.40
CA TYR A 98 1.37 -10.68 -5.87
C TYR A 98 0.34 -10.41 -4.79
N LEU A 99 -0.80 -9.82 -5.20
CA LEU A 99 -1.97 -9.68 -4.36
C LEU A 99 -2.75 -11.00 -4.42
N TYR A 100 -2.82 -11.69 -3.29
CA TYR A 100 -3.62 -12.90 -3.13
C TYR A 100 -4.85 -12.58 -2.29
N VAL A 101 -6.03 -12.73 -2.88
CA VAL A 101 -7.32 -12.46 -2.25
C VAL A 101 -8.09 -13.77 -2.16
N TYR A 102 -8.72 -14.01 -1.01
CA TYR A 102 -9.45 -15.24 -0.71
C TYR A 102 -10.65 -14.97 0.19
N LEU A 103 -11.60 -15.90 0.16
CA LEU A 103 -12.72 -15.97 1.09
C LEU A 103 -12.40 -16.99 2.17
N ARG A 104 -12.61 -16.63 3.44
CA ARG A 104 -12.43 -17.53 4.59
C ARG A 104 -13.77 -17.87 5.22
N GLU A 105 -14.00 -19.17 5.43
CA GLU A 105 -15.10 -19.75 6.24
C GLU A 105 -14.53 -20.92 7.02
N ASP A 106 -14.74 -20.96 8.33
CA ASP A 106 -14.29 -22.05 9.22
C ASP A 106 -12.82 -22.48 8.98
N ASP A 107 -11.93 -21.49 8.87
CA ASP A 107 -10.48 -21.63 8.59
C ASP A 107 -10.12 -22.26 7.23
N ILE A 108 -11.10 -22.40 6.33
CA ILE A 108 -10.88 -22.81 4.94
C ILE A 108 -10.80 -21.57 4.06
N ASP A 109 -9.63 -21.39 3.43
CA ASP A 109 -9.37 -20.31 2.50
C ASP A 109 -9.67 -20.73 1.05
N THR A 110 -10.68 -20.09 0.44
CA THR A 110 -11.03 -20.25 -0.97
C THR A 110 -10.39 -19.11 -1.78
N PRO A 111 -9.41 -19.37 -2.66
CA PRO A 111 -8.79 -18.34 -3.50
C PRO A 111 -9.82 -17.69 -4.42
N ILE A 112 -9.78 -16.36 -4.56
CA ILE A 112 -10.62 -15.63 -5.52
C ILE A 112 -9.84 -14.80 -6.52
N LEU A 113 -8.67 -14.26 -6.15
CA LEU A 113 -7.86 -13.45 -7.06
C LEU A 113 -6.37 -13.64 -6.75
N TYR A 114 -5.57 -13.80 -7.80
CA TYR A 114 -4.12 -13.81 -7.72
C TYR A 114 -3.55 -13.02 -8.90
N ILE A 115 -2.90 -11.89 -8.62
CA ILE A 115 -2.50 -10.94 -9.66
C ILE A 115 -1.28 -10.11 -9.20
N PRO A 116 -0.42 -9.62 -10.10
CA PRO A 116 0.66 -8.70 -9.74
C PRO A 116 0.15 -7.50 -8.93
N ALA A 117 0.66 -7.35 -7.71
CA ALA A 117 0.16 -6.33 -6.77
C ALA A 117 0.41 -4.91 -7.28
N GLY A 118 1.52 -4.68 -7.97
CA GLY A 118 1.91 -3.34 -8.42
C GLY A 118 0.98 -2.76 -9.48
N GLU A 119 0.46 -3.59 -10.37
CA GLU A 119 -0.49 -3.16 -11.41
C GLU A 119 -1.80 -2.70 -10.78
N VAL A 120 -2.35 -3.55 -9.89
CA VAL A 120 -3.62 -3.25 -9.21
C VAL A 120 -3.47 -2.05 -8.27
N LEU A 121 -2.37 -1.99 -7.50
CA LEU A 121 -2.11 -0.88 -6.59
C LEU A 121 -2.04 0.44 -7.37
N LEU A 122 -1.27 0.49 -8.47
CA LEU A 122 -1.14 1.72 -9.25
C LEU A 122 -2.47 2.15 -9.88
N ALA A 123 -3.27 1.20 -10.39
CA ALA A 123 -4.61 1.48 -10.91
C ALA A 123 -5.54 2.03 -9.82
N PHE A 124 -5.54 1.41 -8.64
CA PHE A 124 -6.28 1.87 -7.46
C PHE A 124 -5.87 3.30 -7.05
N LEU A 125 -4.57 3.55 -6.85
CA LEU A 125 -4.08 4.87 -6.45
C LEU A 125 -4.46 5.96 -7.48
N LYS A 126 -4.41 5.64 -8.79
CA LYS A 126 -4.83 6.56 -9.87
C LYS A 126 -6.33 6.84 -9.82
N LYS A 127 -7.17 5.81 -9.69
CA LYS A 127 -8.64 5.91 -9.58
C LYS A 127 -9.04 6.83 -8.41
N HIS A 128 -8.32 6.75 -7.31
CA HIS A 128 -8.57 7.54 -6.09
C HIS A 128 -7.79 8.85 -5.99
N LYS A 129 -6.95 9.19 -6.98
CA LYS A 129 -6.13 10.42 -7.03
C LYS A 129 -5.15 10.57 -5.86
N PHE A 130 -4.58 9.46 -5.37
CA PHE A 130 -3.54 9.48 -4.34
C PHE A 130 -2.15 9.76 -4.96
N ILE A 131 -2.01 10.98 -5.49
CA ILE A 131 -0.87 11.40 -6.32
C ILE A 131 0.43 11.42 -5.52
N LYS A 132 0.40 11.75 -4.22
CA LYS A 132 1.62 11.85 -3.41
C LYS A 132 2.17 10.49 -3.04
N ILE A 133 1.33 9.48 -2.89
CA ILE A 133 1.79 8.08 -2.82
C ILE A 133 2.43 7.66 -4.15
N ILE A 134 1.79 7.97 -5.29
CA ILE A 134 2.33 7.62 -6.62
C ILE A 134 3.70 8.27 -6.86
N GLU A 135 3.87 9.54 -6.50
CA GLU A 135 5.16 10.25 -6.62
C GLU A 135 6.25 9.64 -5.72
N ALA A 136 5.85 9.15 -4.54
CA ALA A 136 6.77 8.68 -3.51
C ALA A 136 7.13 7.19 -3.64
N ILE A 137 6.23 6.33 -4.12
CA ILE A 137 6.46 4.88 -4.14
C ILE A 137 7.67 4.53 -5.03
N ARG A 138 8.59 3.70 -4.51
CA ARG A 138 9.80 3.28 -5.23
C ARG A 138 9.83 1.79 -5.51
N ASN A 139 9.33 1.00 -4.58
CA ASN A 139 9.24 -0.44 -4.72
C ASN A 139 8.09 -0.97 -3.84
N ILE A 140 7.71 -2.21 -4.11
CA ILE A 140 6.72 -2.95 -3.34
C ILE A 140 7.24 -4.37 -3.08
N GLY A 141 6.95 -4.87 -1.90
CA GLY A 141 7.16 -6.24 -1.45
C GLY A 141 6.05 -6.59 -0.45
N SER A 142 6.39 -7.26 0.65
CA SER A 142 5.48 -7.31 1.81
C SER A 142 5.28 -5.91 2.44
N ALA A 143 6.29 -5.05 2.32
CA ALA A 143 6.24 -3.63 2.62
C ALA A 143 6.60 -2.81 1.36
N ALA A 144 6.05 -1.61 1.26
CA ALA A 144 6.36 -0.64 0.23
C ALA A 144 7.22 0.47 0.82
N ASN A 145 8.19 0.95 0.03
CA ASN A 145 9.01 2.10 0.39
C ASN A 145 8.51 3.35 -0.36
N LEU A 146 8.10 4.35 0.43
CA LEU A 146 7.72 5.68 -0.04
C LEU A 146 8.90 6.63 0.22
N VAL A 147 9.46 7.22 -0.84
CA VAL A 147 10.63 8.09 -0.76
C VAL A 147 10.30 9.46 -1.33
N LYS A 148 10.56 10.50 -0.52
CA LYS A 148 10.41 11.91 -0.92
C LYS A 148 11.70 12.66 -0.62
N LYS A 149 12.25 13.34 -1.63
CA LYS A 149 13.46 14.16 -1.51
C LYS A 149 13.17 15.54 -2.08
N HIS A 150 13.62 16.58 -1.38
CA HIS A 150 13.54 17.96 -1.84
C HIS A 150 14.84 18.71 -1.52
N GLY A 151 15.38 19.41 -2.50
CA GLY A 151 16.63 20.17 -2.39
C GLY A 151 17.89 19.33 -2.18
N ASP A 152 18.99 20.04 -1.93
CA ASP A 152 20.32 19.47 -1.73
C ASP A 152 20.50 18.90 -0.31
N GLU A 153 21.28 17.83 -0.21
CA GLU A 153 21.68 17.24 1.06
C GLU A 153 22.68 18.12 1.81
N GLY A 154 22.67 18.02 3.13
CA GLY A 154 23.57 18.76 4.01
C GLY A 154 23.74 18.06 5.35
N LYS A 155 24.14 18.82 6.38
CA LYS A 155 24.13 18.33 7.76
C LYS A 155 22.69 18.36 8.27
N PRO A 156 22.09 17.22 8.66
CA PRO A 156 20.74 17.25 9.19
C PRO A 156 20.71 17.93 10.56
N VAL A 157 19.64 18.69 10.79
CA VAL A 157 19.35 19.32 12.09
C VAL A 157 18.81 18.29 13.07
N SER A 158 18.91 18.57 14.37
CA SER A 158 18.38 17.67 15.39
C SER A 158 16.84 17.69 15.45
N PHE A 159 16.25 16.79 16.24
CA PHE A 159 14.79 16.76 16.44
C PHE A 159 14.24 18.08 17.02
N GLU A 160 14.98 18.68 17.94
CA GLU A 160 14.61 19.92 18.64
C GLU A 160 14.53 21.11 17.67
N GLU A 161 15.40 21.11 16.66
CA GLU A 161 15.53 22.14 15.64
C GLU A 161 14.56 21.97 14.46
N LEU A 162 13.80 20.87 14.42
CA LEU A 162 12.84 20.64 13.34
C LEU A 162 11.73 21.71 13.30
N PRO A 163 11.31 22.14 12.09
CA PRO A 163 10.15 23.01 11.96
C PRO A 163 8.88 22.29 12.43
N PRO A 164 7.84 23.05 12.84
CA PRO A 164 6.57 22.47 13.29
C PRO A 164 5.92 21.51 12.29
N VAL A 165 6.06 21.78 10.98
CA VAL A 165 5.53 20.93 9.90
C VAL A 165 6.17 19.54 9.91
N ALA A 166 7.50 19.46 10.04
CA ALA A 166 8.22 18.18 10.13
C ALA A 166 7.83 17.40 11.39
N ARG A 167 7.75 18.06 12.54
CA ARG A 167 7.32 17.43 13.80
C ARG A 167 5.88 16.93 13.73
N ARG A 168 5.00 17.67 13.05
CA ARG A 168 3.61 17.25 12.83
C ARG A 168 3.56 16.02 11.92
N PHE A 169 4.29 16.02 10.81
CA PHE A 169 4.39 14.88 9.90
C PHE A 169 4.79 13.59 10.66
N LEU A 170 5.87 13.63 11.44
CA LEU A 170 6.34 12.46 12.20
C LEU A 170 5.28 11.93 13.18
N ARG A 171 4.52 12.84 13.81
CA ARG A 171 3.45 12.48 14.74
C ARG A 171 2.27 11.83 14.04
N ASP A 172 1.88 12.36 12.88
CA ASP A 172 0.77 11.84 12.09
C ASP A 172 1.14 10.50 11.43
N ALA A 173 2.38 10.38 10.93
CA ALA A 173 2.93 9.11 10.46
C ALA A 173 2.87 8.04 11.56
N LYS A 174 3.36 8.34 12.78
CA LYS A 174 3.28 7.41 13.91
C LYS A 174 1.86 6.97 14.27
N LYS A 175 0.85 7.82 14.10
CA LYS A 175 -0.56 7.41 14.30
C LYS A 175 -1.02 6.42 13.23
N ILE A 176 -0.64 6.67 11.98
CA ILE A 176 -0.97 5.80 10.84
C ILE A 176 -0.26 4.45 10.98
N GLU A 177 1.02 4.44 11.36
CA GLU A 177 1.78 3.21 11.61
C GLU A 177 1.15 2.33 12.70
N LYS A 178 0.63 2.94 13.79
CA LYS A 178 -0.10 2.20 14.82
C LYS A 178 -1.37 1.55 14.29
N GLU A 179 -2.09 2.22 13.40
CA GLU A 179 -3.29 1.68 12.75
C GLU A 179 -2.97 0.53 11.79
N MET A 180 -1.79 0.56 11.17
CA MET A 180 -1.28 -0.52 10.30
C MET A 180 -0.54 -1.62 11.08
N GLY A 181 -0.30 -1.44 12.38
CA GLY A 181 0.53 -2.34 13.19
C GLY A 181 2.00 -2.41 12.81
N PHE A 182 2.43 -1.69 11.77
CA PHE A 182 3.79 -1.68 11.24
C PHE A 182 4.10 -0.37 10.54
N GLY A 183 5.33 0.12 10.70
CA GLY A 183 5.89 1.14 9.84
C GLY A 183 7.23 1.65 10.35
N ARG A 184 7.95 2.32 9.44
CA ARG A 184 9.23 2.96 9.75
C ARG A 184 9.38 4.23 8.94
N VAL A 185 9.48 5.37 9.63
CA VAL A 185 9.85 6.66 9.03
C VAL A 185 11.29 6.97 9.34
N ALA A 186 12.06 7.33 8.31
CA ALA A 186 13.38 7.94 8.43
C ALA A 186 13.36 9.34 7.80
N LEU A 187 13.72 10.36 8.57
CA LEU A 187 13.77 11.75 8.12
C LEU A 187 15.14 12.37 8.39
N ALA A 188 15.76 12.90 7.34
CA ALA A 188 16.89 13.82 7.44
C ALA A 188 16.45 15.20 6.92
N TYR A 189 16.43 16.21 7.80
CA TYR A 189 16.04 17.58 7.44
C TYR A 189 17.28 18.50 7.47
N PHE A 190 17.56 19.19 6.38
CA PHE A 190 18.80 19.93 6.16
C PHE A 190 18.63 21.46 6.29
N GLY A 191 17.52 21.92 6.86
CA GLY A 191 17.17 23.35 6.93
C GLY A 191 16.54 23.85 5.64
N GLU A 192 16.42 25.17 5.51
CA GLU A 192 15.86 25.83 4.32
C GLU A 192 16.96 26.33 3.39
N ASN A 193 16.66 26.44 2.09
CA ASN A 193 17.52 27.12 1.13
C ASN A 193 17.35 28.65 1.24
N LYS A 194 18.09 29.41 0.42
CA LYS A 194 18.02 30.89 0.42
C LYS A 194 16.63 31.44 0.04
N SER A 195 15.81 30.64 -0.63
CA SER A 195 14.44 30.97 -1.02
C SER A 195 13.40 30.56 0.04
N GLY A 196 13.83 30.01 1.18
CA GLY A 196 12.95 29.53 2.25
C GLY A 196 12.32 28.15 1.97
N GLU A 197 12.81 27.41 0.97
CA GLU A 197 12.30 26.07 0.68
C GLU A 197 13.01 25.02 1.53
N ALA A 198 12.24 24.12 2.13
CA ALA A 198 12.77 23.05 2.95
C ALA A 198 13.67 22.11 2.14
N ARG A 199 14.74 21.63 2.77
CA ARG A 199 15.61 20.61 2.19
C ARG A 199 15.56 19.37 3.05
N TYR A 200 15.22 18.23 2.46
CA TYR A 200 15.08 16.99 3.22
C TYR A 200 15.19 15.74 2.34
N TRP A 201 15.46 14.64 3.02
CA TRP A 201 15.26 13.29 2.55
C TRP A 201 14.34 12.55 3.53
N LEU A 202 13.29 11.94 3.00
CA LEU A 202 12.29 11.19 3.73
C LEU A 202 12.15 9.81 3.09
N GLU A 203 12.21 8.77 3.93
CA GLU A 203 11.80 7.42 3.60
C GLU A 203 10.73 6.96 4.58
N TRP A 204 9.66 6.36 4.06
CA TRP A 204 8.59 5.79 4.87
C TRP A 204 8.24 4.40 4.36
N MET A 205 8.50 3.39 5.18
CA MET A 205 8.15 2.00 4.92
C MET A 205 6.79 1.68 5.55
N VAL A 206 5.86 1.15 4.76
CA VAL A 206 4.49 0.80 5.16
C VAL A 206 4.10 -0.58 4.61
N PRO A 207 3.19 -1.35 5.21
CA PRO A 207 2.75 -2.62 4.65
C PRO A 207 2.12 -2.40 3.28
N THR A 208 2.53 -3.15 2.26
CA THR A 208 1.97 -2.97 0.90
C THR A 208 0.47 -3.26 0.90
N ILE A 209 0.01 -4.24 1.68
CA ILE A 209 -1.42 -4.56 1.77
C ILE A 209 -2.26 -3.41 2.35
N ALA A 210 -1.69 -2.60 3.25
CA ALA A 210 -2.39 -1.45 3.83
C ALA A 210 -2.63 -0.34 2.81
N LEU A 211 -1.81 -0.24 1.76
CA LEU A 211 -2.02 0.69 0.65
C LEU A 211 -3.21 0.34 -0.26
N PHE A 212 -3.83 -0.83 -0.08
CA PHE A 212 -5.09 -1.18 -0.73
C PHE A 212 -6.32 -0.73 0.08
N ASP A 213 -6.13 -0.24 1.31
CA ASP A 213 -7.16 0.41 2.09
C ASP A 213 -7.24 1.90 1.74
N GLU A 214 -8.39 2.32 1.22
CA GLU A 214 -8.63 3.71 0.82
C GLU A 214 -8.44 4.70 1.96
N LYS A 215 -8.87 4.37 3.19
CA LYS A 215 -8.77 5.31 4.32
C LYS A 215 -7.33 5.48 4.76
N ILE A 216 -6.55 4.40 4.75
CA ILE A 216 -5.13 4.45 5.08
C ILE A 216 -4.37 5.20 3.99
N SER A 217 -4.65 4.89 2.73
CA SER A 217 -4.04 5.57 1.58
C SER A 217 -4.34 7.07 1.58
N GLU A 218 -5.58 7.47 1.87
CA GLU A 218 -5.94 8.89 2.01
C GLU A 218 -5.14 9.59 3.11
N LYS A 219 -4.97 8.95 4.28
CA LYS A 219 -4.18 9.50 5.38
C LYS A 219 -2.70 9.65 5.02
N ILE A 220 -2.12 8.64 4.38
CA ILE A 220 -0.71 8.66 3.93
C ILE A 220 -0.52 9.74 2.85
N ASP A 221 -1.38 9.77 1.85
CA ASP A 221 -1.31 10.74 0.75
C ASP A 221 -1.38 12.18 1.28
N LYS A 222 -2.32 12.44 2.20
CA LYS A 222 -2.45 13.73 2.89
C LYS A 222 -1.20 14.08 3.70
N ALA A 223 -0.64 13.14 4.47
CA ALA A 223 0.58 13.38 5.24
C ALA A 223 1.77 13.74 4.32
N LEU A 224 1.92 13.03 3.20
CA LEU A 224 2.94 13.32 2.20
C LEU A 224 2.71 14.66 1.48
N ALA A 225 1.45 15.07 1.29
CA ALA A 225 1.09 16.35 0.68
C ALA A 225 1.38 17.56 1.59
N GLU A 226 1.12 17.41 2.90
CA GLU A 226 1.31 18.45 3.91
C GLU A 226 2.79 18.68 4.25
N PHE A 227 3.64 17.67 4.08
CA PHE A 227 5.08 17.78 4.32
C PHE A 227 5.79 18.42 3.12
N LYS A 228 5.98 19.74 3.16
CA LYS A 228 6.64 20.53 2.10
C LYS A 228 7.94 21.12 2.57
#